data_AF-A0A954VK91-F1
#
_entry.id   AF-A0A954VK91-F1
#
_cell.length_a   1.000
_cell.length_b   1.000
_cell.length_c   1.000
_cell.angle_alpha   90.00
_cell.angle_beta   90.00
_cell.angle_gamma   90.00
#
_symmetry.space_group_name_H-M   'P 1'
#
loop_
_entity.id
_entity.type
_entity.pdbx_description
1 polymer ?
#
loop_
_entity_poly.entity_id
_entity_poly.type
_entity_poly.pdbx_seq_one_letter_code
_entity_poly.pdbx_strand_id
1 'polypeptide(L)'
;MANGFWRLLIIRICYLGMFFFTPSFSFHSAAAADGPATVSEAKKVVDLSAIKLIGKDPQINTREVAFLSYSCNGAVESITKELIEQLKQLSFKENGDSTITPQYASATMSSGAFTLSLSIMPSGQGDQVLVNVQNHGNVSLAALPRPKDAKEVYATPVVAAYLASGSVEDTTKQYLRLFTEAGWEPYGTDAVGFYVRKNAVRVQAFIGEAPAQGGKTMVQLSSIQMSASIPTPSECELISYTDSTKTVLLQTKKSEAEVIEFYKLTLGKDRWKATTDQPFKVDFWDHMIFRNPEKDLIEIEFKEIDGKTQATVEFQTAAQVDALEQRAKLAMQERAEAKKAEEAKAAAQIATLEVTAPQGAKLGDHSESKISYSIGAGKAKTAVTAWLKGIESQGWKLTTNVNEGIVGDFVLNRGESEIHVTFTDTGFGNAEIEISAFTKSKLKPR
;
A
#
# COMPACT_ATOMS: atom_id res chain seq x y z
N MET A 1 -19.39 13.25 99.35
CA MET A 1 -20.70 13.03 98.72
C MET A 1 -20.48 12.61 97.28
N ALA A 2 -21.09 11.48 96.94
CA ALA A 2 -21.24 10.77 95.67
C ALA A 2 -20.67 11.33 94.35
N ASN A 3 -20.02 10.40 93.62
CA ASN A 3 -20.11 10.07 92.19
C ASN A 3 -19.82 11.18 91.15
N GLY A 4 -18.98 10.99 90.15
CA GLY A 4 -18.36 9.79 89.58
C GLY A 4 -18.19 10.01 88.07
N PHE A 5 -17.04 9.58 87.55
CA PHE A 5 -16.76 9.04 86.20
C PHE A 5 -15.38 9.48 85.69
N TRP A 6 -14.48 8.51 85.63
CA TRP A 6 -13.12 8.60 85.13
C TRP A 6 -13.08 8.61 83.59
N ARG A 7 -12.24 9.47 83.01
CA ARG A 7 -11.64 9.25 81.69
C ARG A 7 -10.14 9.52 81.79
N LEU A 8 -9.35 8.45 81.76
CA LEU A 8 -7.90 8.52 81.59
C LEU A 8 -7.54 8.26 80.14
N LEU A 9 -6.71 9.15 79.62
CA LEU A 9 -6.18 9.24 78.27
C LEU A 9 -5.18 8.08 78.01
N ILE A 10 -5.45 7.22 77.03
CA ILE A 10 -4.52 6.20 76.55
C ILE A 10 -4.02 6.58 75.16
N ILE A 11 -2.70 6.69 75.05
CA ILE A 11 -1.93 6.95 73.83
C ILE A 11 -2.05 5.73 72.90
N ARG A 12 -2.56 5.93 71.66
CA ARG A 12 -2.54 4.94 70.58
C ARG A 12 -1.31 5.17 69.70
N ILE A 13 -0.43 4.18 69.66
CA ILE A 13 0.63 4.02 68.67
C ILE A 13 0.02 3.38 67.42
N CYS A 14 0.05 4.09 66.28
CA CYS A 14 -0.37 3.57 64.99
C CYS A 14 0.81 2.83 64.32
N TYR A 15 0.70 1.51 64.19
CA TYR A 15 1.52 0.72 63.27
C TYR A 15 0.96 0.88 61.84
N LEU A 16 1.76 1.50 60.97
CA LEU A 16 1.52 1.58 59.54
C LEU A 16 2.01 0.26 58.91
N GLY A 17 1.09 -0.60 58.46
CA GLY A 17 1.43 -1.81 57.71
C GLY A 17 1.78 -1.46 56.27
N MET A 18 3.07 -1.60 55.90
CA MET A 18 3.51 -1.64 54.51
C MET A 18 3.08 -2.98 53.89
N PHE A 19 2.05 -2.96 53.06
CA PHE A 19 1.79 -4.04 52.11
C PHE A 19 2.73 -3.86 50.92
N PHE A 20 3.75 -4.71 50.82
CA PHE A 20 4.49 -4.91 49.58
C PHE A 20 3.57 -5.60 48.57
N PHE A 21 3.04 -4.82 47.63
CA PHE A 21 2.36 -5.35 46.44
C PHE A 21 3.45 -5.80 45.47
N THR A 22 3.89 -7.05 45.56
CA THR A 22 4.67 -7.68 44.49
C THR A 22 3.68 -7.99 43.36
N PRO A 23 3.78 -7.36 42.17
CA PRO A 23 2.98 -7.82 41.03
C PRO A 23 3.41 -9.24 40.71
N SER A 24 2.52 -10.20 40.96
CA SER A 24 2.66 -11.55 40.43
C SER A 24 2.49 -11.45 38.92
N PHE A 25 3.60 -11.28 38.20
CA PHE A 25 3.63 -11.60 36.78
C PHE A 25 3.46 -13.11 36.67
N SER A 26 2.22 -13.55 36.46
CA SER A 26 1.94 -14.92 36.04
C SER A 26 2.60 -15.10 34.68
N PHE A 27 3.74 -15.78 34.66
CA PHE A 27 4.31 -16.36 33.46
C PHE A 27 3.27 -17.32 32.89
N HIS A 28 2.45 -16.83 31.96
CA HIS A 28 1.63 -17.70 31.13
C HIS A 28 2.62 -18.47 30.25
N SER A 29 2.95 -19.70 30.67
CA SER A 29 3.44 -20.69 29.72
C SER A 29 2.34 -20.83 28.67
N ALA A 30 2.57 -20.27 27.47
CA ALA A 30 1.65 -20.43 26.37
C ALA A 30 1.41 -21.94 26.19
N ALA A 31 0.16 -22.38 26.36
CA ALA A 31 -0.23 -23.74 26.04
C ALA A 31 0.21 -24.00 24.60
N ALA A 32 0.83 -25.16 24.34
CA ALA A 32 1.20 -25.55 22.99
C ALA A 32 -0.06 -25.52 22.12
N ALA A 33 -0.04 -24.72 21.05
CA ALA A 33 -1.16 -24.66 20.12
C ALA A 33 -1.39 -26.05 19.51
N ASP A 34 -2.65 -26.43 19.27
CA ASP A 34 -3.06 -27.71 18.67
C ASP A 34 -2.68 -27.86 17.17
N GLY A 35 -1.68 -27.10 16.70
CA GLY A 35 -1.20 -27.12 15.33
C GLY A 35 -0.34 -25.89 14.97
N PRO A 36 -0.03 -25.73 13.68
CA PRO A 36 0.66 -24.53 13.18
C PRO A 36 -0.12 -23.25 13.50
N ALA A 37 0.58 -22.19 13.89
CA ALA A 37 -0.03 -20.99 14.45
C ALA A 37 -0.83 -20.19 13.41
N THR A 38 -1.92 -19.58 13.88
CA THR A 38 -2.58 -18.45 13.22
C THR A 38 -1.78 -17.16 13.41
N VAL A 39 -2.07 -16.11 12.62
CA VAL A 39 -1.43 -14.78 12.78
C VAL A 39 -1.66 -14.23 14.19
N SER A 40 -2.88 -14.38 14.73
CA SER A 40 -3.24 -13.89 16.07
C SER A 40 -2.46 -14.59 17.17
N GLU A 41 -2.27 -15.91 17.07
CA GLU A 41 -1.48 -16.67 18.04
C GLU A 41 -0.01 -16.30 17.98
N ALA A 42 0.57 -16.17 16.79
CA ALA A 42 1.95 -15.74 16.61
C ALA A 42 2.18 -14.34 17.18
N LYS A 43 1.27 -13.39 16.88
CA LYS A 43 1.32 -12.00 17.37
C LYS A 43 1.33 -11.91 18.90
N LYS A 44 0.67 -12.83 19.61
CA LYS A 44 0.68 -12.87 21.08
C LYS A 44 2.03 -13.27 21.65
N VAL A 45 2.83 -14.05 20.92
CA VAL A 45 4.17 -14.45 21.33
C VAL A 45 5.19 -13.39 20.92
N VAL A 46 5.11 -12.91 19.69
CA VAL A 46 5.96 -11.84 19.18
C VAL A 46 5.24 -11.10 18.05
N ASP A 47 5.19 -9.77 18.17
CA ASP A 47 4.74 -8.87 17.11
C ASP A 47 5.94 -8.05 16.62
N LEU A 48 6.57 -8.51 15.53
CA LEU A 48 7.74 -7.81 14.98
C LEU A 48 7.37 -6.40 14.45
N SER A 49 6.10 -6.14 14.18
CA SER A 49 5.63 -4.79 13.83
C SER A 49 5.63 -3.84 15.04
N ALA A 50 5.61 -4.36 16.26
CA ALA A 50 5.59 -3.56 17.49
C ALA A 50 6.97 -3.41 18.17
N ILE A 51 7.99 -4.14 17.70
CA ILE A 51 9.34 -4.08 18.28
C ILE A 51 9.96 -2.68 18.13
N LYS A 52 10.59 -2.17 19.20
CA LYS A 52 11.37 -0.93 19.16
C LYS A 52 12.56 -1.14 18.22
N LEU A 53 12.71 -0.28 17.22
CA LEU A 53 13.85 -0.33 16.30
C LEU A 53 15.12 0.11 17.03
N ILE A 54 16.21 -0.65 16.84
CA ILE A 54 17.53 -0.43 17.46
C ILE A 54 18.43 0.29 16.46
N GLY A 55 19.29 1.19 16.94
CA GLY A 55 20.19 2.00 16.11
C GLY A 55 19.70 3.44 15.93
N LYS A 56 20.51 4.27 15.27
CA LYS A 56 20.19 5.68 15.00
C LYS A 56 19.49 5.82 13.66
N ASP A 57 18.52 6.73 13.59
CA ASP A 57 17.78 7.10 12.37
C ASP A 57 17.25 5.90 11.58
N PRO A 58 16.44 5.02 12.20
CA PRO A 58 15.98 3.81 11.54
C PRO A 58 15.08 4.12 10.33
N GLN A 59 15.38 3.48 9.21
CA GLN A 59 14.65 3.53 7.95
C GLN A 59 14.00 2.17 7.72
N ILE A 60 12.67 2.12 7.83
CA ILE A 60 11.91 0.87 7.73
C ILE A 60 11.87 0.42 6.26
N ASN A 61 12.30 -0.81 6.00
CA ASN A 61 12.12 -1.48 4.70
C ASN A 61 10.84 -2.33 4.72
N THR A 62 10.65 -3.12 5.77
CA THR A 62 9.46 -3.94 6.00
C THR A 62 9.21 -4.08 7.49
N ARG A 63 7.96 -3.97 7.93
CA ARG A 63 7.62 -4.03 9.35
C ARG A 63 6.25 -4.65 9.53
N GLU A 64 6.24 -5.97 9.66
CA GLU A 64 5.06 -6.81 9.71
C GLU A 64 5.10 -7.74 10.93
N VAL A 65 4.02 -8.47 11.21
CA VAL A 65 3.92 -9.34 12.40
C VAL A 65 5.04 -10.39 12.43
N ALA A 66 5.34 -10.99 11.26
CA ALA A 66 6.26 -12.12 11.14
C ALA A 66 7.62 -11.77 10.53
N PHE A 67 7.79 -10.54 10.01
CA PHE A 67 9.05 -10.10 9.43
C PHE A 67 9.34 -8.63 9.72
N LEU A 68 10.58 -8.34 10.13
CA LEU A 68 11.10 -7.00 10.32
C LEU A 68 12.39 -6.84 9.52
N SER A 69 12.44 -5.81 8.68
CA SER A 69 13.63 -5.39 7.95
C SER A 69 13.75 -3.87 8.01
N TYR A 70 14.90 -3.36 8.42
CA TYR A 70 15.17 -1.92 8.43
C TYR A 70 16.68 -1.65 8.34
N SER A 71 17.01 -0.44 7.87
CA SER A 71 18.39 0.06 7.88
C SER A 71 18.55 1.10 8.98
N CYS A 72 19.71 1.19 9.62
CA CYS A 72 20.00 2.20 10.62
C CYS A 72 21.51 2.50 10.71
N ASN A 73 21.87 3.60 11.36
CA ASN A 73 23.27 3.93 11.64
C ASN A 73 23.69 3.30 12.98
N GLY A 74 24.85 2.65 13.01
CA GLY A 74 25.42 2.06 14.23
C GLY A 74 26.38 0.91 13.94
N ALA A 75 27.01 0.37 14.99
CA ALA A 75 27.87 -0.80 14.87
C ALA A 75 27.04 -2.09 14.94
N VAL A 76 27.30 -3.04 14.02
CA VAL A 76 26.65 -4.36 13.96
C VAL A 76 26.56 -5.00 15.35
N GLU A 77 27.69 -5.10 16.06
CA GLU A 77 27.74 -5.76 17.37
C GLU A 77 26.85 -5.09 18.43
N SER A 78 26.80 -3.76 18.45
CA SER A 78 26.01 -3.02 19.44
C SER A 78 24.52 -3.19 19.18
N ILE A 79 24.12 -3.08 17.91
CA ILE A 79 22.74 -3.29 17.46
C ILE A 79 22.28 -4.72 17.79
N THR A 80 23.10 -5.72 17.48
CA THR A 80 22.78 -7.13 17.76
C THR A 80 22.59 -7.39 19.25
N LYS A 81 23.48 -6.90 20.11
CA LYS A 81 23.39 -7.12 21.56
C LYS A 81 22.12 -6.50 22.16
N GLU A 82 21.78 -5.26 21.77
CA GLU A 82 20.56 -4.60 22.26
C GLU A 82 19.30 -5.31 21.74
N LEU A 83 19.28 -5.75 20.47
CA LEU A 83 18.16 -6.50 19.90
C LEU A 83 17.97 -7.87 20.57
N ILE A 84 19.04 -8.62 20.82
CA ILE A 84 18.98 -9.89 21.55
C ILE A 84 18.43 -9.66 22.98
N GLU A 85 18.89 -8.62 23.67
CA GLU A 85 18.39 -8.31 25.01
C GLU A 85 16.91 -7.94 25.00
N GLN A 86 16.46 -7.18 24.00
CA GLN A 86 15.04 -6.88 23.81
C GLN A 86 14.21 -8.16 23.57
N LEU A 87 14.70 -9.10 22.76
CA LEU A 87 14.00 -10.37 22.53
C LEU A 87 13.99 -11.26 23.80
N LYS A 88 15.05 -11.22 24.62
CA LYS A 88 15.07 -11.89 25.93
C LYS A 88 14.00 -11.36 26.88
N GLN A 89 13.69 -10.05 26.83
CA GLN A 89 12.57 -9.47 27.58
C GLN A 89 11.20 -10.00 27.11
N LEU A 90 11.12 -10.49 25.87
CA LEU A 90 9.96 -11.22 25.31
C LEU A 90 10.05 -12.74 25.54
N SER A 91 10.88 -13.18 26.50
CA SER A 91 11.10 -14.59 26.86
C SER A 91 11.75 -15.46 25.77
N PHE A 92 12.37 -14.86 24.74
CA PHE A 92 13.18 -15.61 23.79
C PHE A 92 14.54 -15.98 24.37
N LYS A 93 14.98 -17.20 24.10
CA LYS A 93 16.29 -17.73 24.50
C LYS A 93 17.10 -18.05 23.25
N GLU A 94 18.39 -17.80 23.28
CA GLU A 94 19.29 -18.14 22.17
C GLU A 94 19.40 -19.66 22.01
N ASN A 95 19.36 -20.12 20.77
CA ASN A 95 19.56 -21.52 20.38
C ASN A 95 20.94 -21.67 19.77
N GLY A 96 21.88 -22.24 20.54
CA GLY A 96 23.28 -22.34 20.15
C GLY A 96 24.02 -21.01 20.25
N ASP A 97 25.21 -20.95 19.67
CA ASP A 97 26.07 -19.77 19.74
C ASP A 97 25.70 -18.75 18.65
N SER A 98 25.40 -17.52 19.05
CA SER A 98 25.30 -16.40 18.12
C SER A 98 26.66 -16.15 17.46
N THR A 99 26.67 -15.83 16.17
CA THR A 99 27.86 -15.30 15.50
C THR A 99 27.78 -13.78 15.56
N ILE A 100 28.74 -13.10 16.17
CA ILE A 100 28.77 -11.63 16.24
C ILE A 100 30.17 -11.15 15.88
N THR A 101 30.27 -10.42 14.78
CA THR A 101 31.49 -9.78 14.28
C THR A 101 31.18 -8.34 13.85
N PRO A 102 32.18 -7.48 13.64
CA PRO A 102 31.92 -6.13 13.14
C PRO A 102 31.27 -6.09 11.75
N GLN A 103 31.45 -7.14 10.92
CA GLN A 103 30.95 -7.19 9.54
C GLN A 103 29.67 -8.01 9.37
N TYR A 104 29.27 -8.79 10.37
CA TYR A 104 28.12 -9.68 10.29
C TYR A 104 27.74 -10.19 11.68
N ALA A 105 26.44 -10.30 11.92
CA ALA A 105 25.93 -11.04 13.06
C ALA A 105 24.69 -11.86 12.71
N SER A 106 24.57 -13.02 13.34
CA SER A 106 23.39 -13.87 13.27
C SER A 106 23.11 -14.58 14.59
N ALA A 107 21.84 -14.81 14.85
CA ALA A 107 21.37 -15.56 16.01
C ALA A 107 20.07 -16.29 15.67
N THR A 108 19.86 -17.44 16.30
CA THR A 108 18.55 -18.11 16.31
C THR A 108 18.04 -18.09 17.74
N MET A 109 16.78 -17.72 17.95
CA MET A 109 16.19 -17.64 19.28
C MET A 109 14.82 -18.32 19.32
N SER A 110 14.44 -18.91 20.46
CA SER A 110 13.12 -19.54 20.63
C SER A 110 12.40 -19.10 21.91
N SER A 111 11.08 -19.06 21.83
CA SER A 111 10.16 -18.88 22.95
C SER A 111 9.04 -19.90 22.82
N GLY A 112 9.02 -20.90 23.72
CA GLY A 112 8.17 -22.09 23.54
C GLY A 112 8.50 -22.81 22.23
N ALA A 113 7.50 -23.02 21.38
CA ALA A 113 7.67 -23.64 20.06
C ALA A 113 8.06 -22.65 18.96
N PHE A 114 7.96 -21.33 19.20
CA PHE A 114 8.26 -20.31 18.19
C PHE A 114 9.76 -20.11 18.04
N THR A 115 10.21 -19.92 16.80
CA THR A 115 11.62 -19.68 16.47
C THR A 115 11.78 -18.40 15.66
N LEU A 116 12.76 -17.57 16.02
CA LEU A 116 13.20 -16.40 15.28
C LEU A 116 14.62 -16.61 14.76
N SER A 117 14.91 -16.07 13.58
CA SER A 117 16.29 -15.84 13.13
C SER A 117 16.57 -14.35 13.00
N LEU A 118 17.80 -13.97 13.31
CA LEU A 118 18.33 -12.63 13.19
C LEU A 118 19.49 -12.63 12.20
N SER A 119 19.56 -11.61 11.35
CA SER A 119 20.69 -11.36 10.46
C SER A 119 20.94 -9.86 10.40
N ILE A 120 22.14 -9.44 10.78
CA ILE A 120 22.55 -8.03 10.86
C ILE A 120 23.88 -7.89 10.12
N MET A 121 23.96 -6.97 9.15
CA MET A 121 25.16 -6.76 8.34
C MET A 121 25.21 -5.34 7.78
N PRO A 122 26.38 -4.81 7.38
CA PRO A 122 26.47 -3.55 6.65
C PRO A 122 25.59 -3.59 5.40
N SER A 123 24.84 -2.51 5.11
CA SER A 123 23.96 -2.44 3.93
C SER A 123 24.73 -2.22 2.63
N GLY A 124 26.02 -1.86 2.72
CA GLY A 124 26.83 -1.40 1.59
C GLY A 124 26.59 0.06 1.21
N GLN A 125 25.64 0.75 1.85
CA GLN A 125 25.34 2.17 1.65
C GLN A 125 25.85 3.00 2.84
N GLY A 126 27.06 3.53 2.71
CA GLY A 126 27.70 4.30 3.79
C GLY A 126 27.88 3.48 5.06
N ASP A 127 27.66 4.11 6.21
CA ASP A 127 27.80 3.50 7.55
C ASP A 127 26.49 2.83 8.04
N GLN A 128 25.58 2.52 7.12
CA GLN A 128 24.31 1.88 7.48
C GLN A 128 24.45 0.37 7.68
N VAL A 129 23.67 -0.13 8.63
CA VAL A 129 23.50 -1.54 8.95
C VAL A 129 22.08 -1.96 8.60
N LEU A 130 21.95 -3.05 7.84
CA LEU A 130 20.70 -3.74 7.58
C LEU A 130 20.43 -4.74 8.71
N VAL A 131 19.22 -4.66 9.28
CA VAL A 131 18.73 -5.55 10.32
C VAL A 131 17.54 -6.34 9.77
N ASN A 132 17.60 -7.67 9.84
CA ASN A 132 16.51 -8.57 9.51
C ASN A 132 16.17 -9.48 10.69
N VAL A 133 14.89 -9.60 11.00
CA VAL A 133 14.33 -10.55 11.98
C VAL A 133 13.18 -11.29 11.32
N GLN A 134 13.26 -12.61 11.28
CA GLN A 134 12.26 -13.48 10.66
C GLN A 134 11.67 -14.42 11.71
N ASN A 135 10.34 -14.48 11.76
CA ASN A 135 9.63 -15.51 12.51
C ASN A 135 9.41 -16.75 11.64
N HIS A 136 9.82 -17.91 12.15
CA HIS A 136 9.73 -19.21 11.49
C HIS A 136 8.46 -20.01 11.85
N GLY A 137 7.63 -19.46 12.74
CA GLY A 137 6.42 -20.11 13.25
C GLY A 137 6.73 -21.09 14.38
N ASN A 138 5.75 -21.92 14.72
CA ASN A 138 5.77 -22.83 15.86
C ASN A 138 5.88 -24.32 15.47
N VAL A 139 6.42 -24.61 14.28
CA VAL A 139 6.46 -25.96 13.72
C VAL A 139 7.84 -26.56 13.85
N SER A 140 7.93 -27.78 14.40
CA SER A 140 9.16 -28.56 14.40
C SER A 140 9.37 -29.20 13.03
N LEU A 141 10.39 -28.74 12.29
CA LEU A 141 10.72 -29.27 10.97
C LEU A 141 11.08 -30.77 11.02
N ALA A 142 11.70 -31.21 12.13
CA ALA A 142 12.03 -32.62 12.36
C ALA A 142 10.80 -33.54 12.50
N ALA A 143 9.66 -32.97 12.89
CA ALA A 143 8.40 -33.69 13.10
C ALA A 143 7.45 -33.61 11.90
N LEU A 144 7.83 -32.94 10.81
CA LEU A 144 7.01 -32.84 9.62
C LEU A 144 6.88 -34.19 8.90
N PRO A 145 5.76 -34.43 8.17
CA PRO A 145 5.59 -35.63 7.37
C PRO A 145 6.72 -35.79 6.35
N ARG A 146 7.28 -37.00 6.26
CA ARG A 146 8.37 -37.34 5.33
C ARG A 146 8.26 -38.78 4.82
N PRO A 147 8.78 -39.09 3.62
CA PRO A 147 8.87 -40.46 3.13
C PRO A 147 9.57 -41.37 4.13
N LYS A 148 9.15 -42.64 4.20
CA LYS A 148 9.68 -43.61 5.19
C LYS A 148 11.17 -43.91 4.99
N ASP A 149 11.64 -43.80 3.76
CA ASP A 149 13.04 -44.02 3.38
C ASP A 149 13.92 -42.77 3.55
N ALA A 150 13.32 -41.61 3.83
CA ALA A 150 14.05 -40.36 4.03
C ALA A 150 14.85 -40.39 5.34
N LYS A 151 16.18 -40.35 5.21
CA LYS A 151 17.12 -40.32 6.34
C LYS A 151 17.48 -38.89 6.69
N GLU A 152 17.44 -38.55 7.97
CA GLU A 152 17.89 -37.24 8.44
C GLU A 152 19.40 -37.07 8.21
N VAL A 153 19.75 -35.94 7.57
CA VAL A 153 21.13 -35.49 7.42
C VAL A 153 21.47 -34.55 8.57
N TYR A 154 20.61 -33.56 8.81
CA TYR A 154 20.64 -32.68 9.98
C TYR A 154 19.27 -32.05 10.21
N ALA A 155 18.98 -31.62 11.44
CA ALA A 155 17.81 -30.83 11.77
C ALA A 155 18.17 -29.72 12.77
N THR A 156 17.88 -28.48 12.40
CA THR A 156 18.00 -27.29 13.23
C THR A 156 16.61 -26.67 13.43
N PRO A 157 16.44 -25.72 14.36
CA PRO A 157 15.15 -25.05 14.55
C PRO A 157 14.58 -24.35 13.31
N VAL A 158 15.42 -23.95 12.34
CA VAL A 158 15.00 -23.16 11.16
C VAL A 158 15.10 -23.93 9.83
N VAL A 159 15.89 -25.01 9.79
CA VAL A 159 16.08 -25.85 8.60
C VAL A 159 16.25 -27.31 9.00
N ALA A 160 15.61 -28.23 8.27
CA ALA A 160 15.89 -29.67 8.36
C ALA A 160 16.19 -30.25 6.97
N ALA A 161 17.17 -31.14 6.89
CA ALA A 161 17.61 -31.77 5.65
C ALA A 161 17.52 -33.29 5.72
N TYR A 162 17.02 -33.89 4.64
CA TYR A 162 16.79 -35.32 4.49
C TYR A 162 17.35 -35.83 3.18
N LEU A 163 17.79 -37.08 3.20
CA LEU A 163 18.24 -37.83 2.03
C LEU A 163 17.24 -38.95 1.74
N ALA A 164 16.54 -38.85 0.62
CA ALA A 164 15.60 -39.86 0.12
C ALA A 164 16.23 -40.70 -1.00
N SER A 165 15.75 -41.93 -1.18
CA SER A 165 16.29 -42.87 -2.17
C SER A 165 15.65 -42.80 -3.54
N GLY A 166 14.51 -42.11 -3.67
CA GLY A 166 13.79 -41.93 -4.93
C GLY A 166 14.32 -40.80 -5.80
N SER A 167 13.76 -40.69 -7.01
CA SER A 167 13.97 -39.54 -7.91
C SER A 167 13.42 -38.24 -7.32
N VAL A 168 13.84 -37.09 -7.86
CA VAL A 168 13.32 -35.76 -7.46
C VAL A 168 11.80 -35.70 -7.64
N GLU A 169 11.29 -36.19 -8.77
CA GLU A 169 9.86 -36.19 -9.08
C GLU A 169 9.06 -37.07 -8.13
N ASP A 170 9.51 -38.31 -7.89
CA ASP A 170 8.81 -39.22 -6.99
C ASP A 170 8.83 -38.74 -5.55
N THR A 171 9.97 -38.20 -5.11
CA THR A 171 10.13 -37.62 -3.77
C THR A 171 9.20 -36.42 -3.59
N THR A 172 9.12 -35.55 -4.59
CA THR A 172 8.19 -34.39 -4.59
C THR A 172 6.74 -34.84 -4.45
N LYS A 173 6.29 -35.79 -5.27
CA LYS A 173 4.92 -36.33 -5.20
C LYS A 173 4.63 -36.97 -3.85
N GLN A 174 5.58 -37.71 -3.28
CA GLN A 174 5.42 -38.34 -1.98
C GLN A 174 5.29 -37.31 -0.85
N TYR A 175 6.15 -36.30 -0.81
CA TYR A 175 6.04 -35.25 0.21
C TYR A 175 4.73 -34.48 0.08
N LEU A 176 4.34 -34.05 -1.13
CA LEU A 176 3.06 -33.35 -1.35
C LEU A 176 1.86 -34.17 -0.85
N ARG A 177 1.84 -35.48 -1.16
CA ARG A 177 0.79 -36.38 -0.65
C ARG A 177 0.79 -36.42 0.88
N LEU A 178 1.95 -36.62 1.51
CA LEU A 178 2.08 -36.73 2.97
C LEU A 178 1.69 -35.44 3.69
N PHE A 179 2.07 -34.28 3.14
CA PHE A 179 1.64 -32.98 3.67
C PHE A 179 0.13 -32.81 3.55
N THR A 180 -0.45 -33.15 2.40
CA THR A 180 -1.90 -33.07 2.17
C THR A 180 -2.68 -33.99 3.12
N GLU A 181 -2.21 -35.24 3.31
CA GLU A 181 -2.79 -36.20 4.28
C GLU A 181 -2.71 -35.67 5.72
N ALA A 182 -1.70 -34.87 6.06
CA ALA A 182 -1.57 -34.19 7.35
C ALA A 182 -2.34 -32.85 7.45
N GLY A 183 -3.16 -32.53 6.44
CA GLY A 183 -4.01 -31.34 6.40
C GLY A 183 -3.25 -30.05 6.11
N TRP A 184 -2.14 -30.12 5.38
CA TRP A 184 -1.49 -28.96 4.78
C TRP A 184 -2.01 -28.74 3.36
N GLU A 185 -2.12 -27.49 2.96
CA GLU A 185 -2.64 -27.07 1.66
C GLU A 185 -1.47 -26.73 0.72
N PRO A 186 -1.43 -27.20 -0.53
CA PRO A 186 -0.47 -26.72 -1.53
C PRO A 186 -0.57 -25.20 -1.70
N TYR A 187 0.57 -24.52 -1.69
CA TYR A 187 0.63 -23.05 -1.62
C TYR A 187 1.71 -22.46 -2.54
N GLY A 188 1.87 -23.07 -3.71
CA GLY A 188 2.79 -22.64 -4.76
C GLY A 188 3.91 -23.63 -5.03
N THR A 189 4.58 -23.42 -6.15
CA THR A 189 5.76 -24.17 -6.59
C THR A 189 6.78 -23.21 -7.18
N ASP A 190 8.05 -23.61 -7.15
CA ASP A 190 9.11 -22.95 -7.91
C ASP A 190 9.93 -24.01 -8.68
N ALA A 191 11.01 -23.58 -9.34
CA ALA A 191 11.81 -24.48 -10.18
C ALA A 191 12.51 -25.61 -9.39
N VAL A 192 12.62 -25.49 -8.06
CA VAL A 192 13.46 -26.33 -7.21
C VAL A 192 12.72 -26.89 -6.00
N GLY A 193 11.40 -26.71 -5.94
CA GLY A 193 10.62 -27.09 -4.77
C GLY A 193 9.15 -26.70 -4.82
N PHE A 194 8.50 -26.87 -3.67
CA PHE A 194 7.11 -26.48 -3.47
C PHE A 194 6.89 -25.85 -2.10
N TYR A 195 5.74 -25.20 -1.95
CA TYR A 195 5.29 -24.61 -0.71
C TYR A 195 3.99 -25.29 -0.28
N VAL A 196 3.84 -25.51 1.02
CA VAL A 196 2.58 -25.91 1.64
C VAL A 196 2.28 -24.99 2.82
N ARG A 197 1.01 -24.84 3.15
CA ARG A 197 0.54 -23.96 4.21
C ARG A 197 -0.41 -24.70 5.13
N LYS A 198 -0.36 -24.36 6.41
CA LYS A 198 -1.41 -24.69 7.38
C LYS A 198 -1.54 -23.52 8.33
N ASN A 199 -2.75 -22.98 8.46
CA ASN A 199 -2.99 -21.69 9.11
C ASN A 199 -2.05 -20.60 8.53
N ALA A 200 -1.31 -19.90 9.39
CA ALA A 200 -0.39 -18.84 8.97
C ALA A 200 1.07 -19.30 8.98
N VAL A 201 1.34 -20.61 8.90
CA VAL A 201 2.70 -21.14 8.72
C VAL A 201 2.84 -21.73 7.33
N ARG A 202 3.85 -21.27 6.59
CA ARG A 202 4.23 -21.80 5.28
C ARG A 202 5.51 -22.60 5.42
N VAL A 203 5.50 -23.83 4.93
CA VAL A 203 6.69 -24.68 4.79
C VAL A 203 7.12 -24.65 3.33
N GLN A 204 8.42 -24.46 3.10
CA GLN A 204 9.06 -24.66 1.80
C GLN A 204 9.81 -26.00 1.84
N ALA A 205 9.64 -26.80 0.80
CA ALA A 205 10.44 -27.99 0.54
C ALA A 205 11.27 -27.77 -0.71
N PHE A 206 12.57 -27.54 -0.54
CA PHE A 206 13.55 -27.56 -1.63
C PHE A 206 13.93 -29.01 -1.90
N ILE A 207 13.80 -29.47 -3.13
CA ILE A 207 14.01 -30.88 -3.52
C ILE A 207 14.91 -30.91 -4.76
N GLY A 208 16.07 -31.52 -4.62
CA GLY A 208 17.04 -31.63 -5.72
C GLY A 208 17.89 -32.88 -5.63
N GLU A 209 18.66 -33.16 -6.69
CA GLU A 209 19.59 -34.28 -6.69
C GLU A 209 20.64 -34.13 -5.59
N ALA A 210 20.91 -35.21 -4.84
CA ALA A 210 21.91 -35.19 -3.80
C ALA A 210 23.33 -35.17 -4.41
N PRO A 211 24.16 -34.15 -4.11
CA PRO A 211 25.49 -34.02 -4.68
C PRO A 211 26.34 -35.27 -4.42
N ALA A 212 26.99 -35.79 -5.46
CA ALA A 212 27.90 -36.94 -5.41
C ALA A 212 27.31 -38.26 -4.86
N GLN A 213 25.99 -38.36 -4.67
CA GLN A 213 25.35 -39.57 -4.13
C GLN A 213 24.51 -40.36 -5.13
N GLY A 214 24.49 -39.95 -6.41
CA GLY A 214 24.00 -40.71 -7.57
C GLY A 214 22.63 -41.37 -7.37
N GLY A 215 21.57 -40.75 -7.89
CA GLY A 215 20.21 -41.32 -7.84
C GLY A 215 19.51 -41.17 -6.48
N LYS A 216 20.07 -40.39 -5.55
CA LYS A 216 19.39 -39.97 -4.32
C LYS A 216 18.94 -38.51 -4.42
N THR A 217 17.92 -38.19 -3.64
CA THR A 217 17.33 -36.85 -3.59
C THR A 217 17.59 -36.21 -2.23
N MET A 218 18.12 -34.98 -2.23
CA MET A 218 18.21 -34.14 -1.05
C MET A 218 16.93 -33.32 -0.92
N VAL A 219 16.36 -33.30 0.28
CA VAL A 219 15.20 -32.48 0.63
C VAL A 219 15.58 -31.56 1.77
N GLN A 220 15.39 -30.26 1.59
CA GLN A 220 15.56 -29.28 2.65
C GLN A 220 14.23 -28.61 2.95
N LEU A 221 13.78 -28.73 4.20
CA LEU A 221 12.57 -28.10 4.71
C LEU A 221 12.95 -26.83 5.48
N SER A 222 12.18 -25.77 5.28
CA SER A 222 12.20 -24.56 6.10
C SER A 222 10.78 -24.07 6.31
N SER A 223 10.55 -23.26 7.33
CA SER A 223 9.24 -22.65 7.58
C SER A 223 9.35 -21.15 7.82
N ILE A 224 8.27 -20.45 7.51
CA ILE A 224 8.04 -19.07 7.90
C ILE A 224 6.65 -18.93 8.54
N GLN A 225 6.58 -18.09 9.56
CA GLN A 225 5.31 -17.49 9.96
C GLN A 225 4.95 -16.44 8.90
N MET A 226 3.70 -16.42 8.47
CA MET A 226 3.14 -15.40 7.58
C MET A 226 2.49 -14.29 8.41
N SER A 227 2.60 -13.06 7.92
CA SER A 227 1.97 -11.87 8.50
C SER A 227 0.49 -11.73 8.11
N ALA A 228 0.05 -12.44 7.08
CA ALA A 228 -1.36 -12.56 6.69
C ALA A 228 -1.69 -13.99 6.27
N SER A 229 -2.87 -14.48 6.66
CA SER A 229 -3.39 -15.78 6.22
C SER A 229 -4.38 -15.58 5.09
N ILE A 230 -3.89 -15.50 3.85
CA ILE A 230 -4.75 -15.33 2.66
C ILE A 230 -5.11 -16.71 2.08
N PRO A 231 -6.39 -17.09 2.04
CA PRO A 231 -6.82 -18.37 1.45
C PRO A 231 -6.66 -18.34 -0.07
N THR A 232 -6.42 -19.50 -0.69
CA THR A 232 -6.33 -19.64 -2.14
C THR A 232 -7.33 -20.67 -2.64
N PRO A 233 -7.97 -20.45 -3.81
CA PRO A 233 -8.85 -21.45 -4.40
C PRO A 233 -8.06 -22.73 -4.75
N SER A 234 -8.78 -23.83 -4.93
CA SER A 234 -8.19 -25.07 -5.47
C SER A 234 -7.72 -24.87 -6.92
N GLU A 235 -6.87 -25.78 -7.39
CA GLU A 235 -6.42 -25.84 -8.79
C GLU A 235 -5.71 -24.57 -9.28
N CYS A 236 -5.01 -23.89 -8.37
CA CYS A 236 -4.07 -22.85 -8.75
C CYS A 236 -2.85 -23.46 -9.44
N GLU A 237 -2.49 -22.93 -10.58
CA GLU A 237 -1.27 -23.26 -11.33
C GLU A 237 -0.09 -22.39 -10.91
N LEU A 238 -0.38 -21.17 -10.43
CA LEU A 238 0.58 -20.25 -9.85
C LEU A 238 0.05 -19.78 -8.50
N ILE A 239 0.91 -19.80 -7.49
CA ILE A 239 0.71 -19.10 -6.21
C ILE A 239 2.06 -18.52 -5.81
N SER A 240 2.11 -17.22 -5.55
CA SER A 240 3.27 -16.53 -4.99
C SER A 240 2.81 -15.62 -3.86
N TYR A 241 3.39 -15.81 -2.68
CA TYR A 241 3.11 -14.99 -1.50
C TYR A 241 4.31 -14.11 -1.15
N THR A 242 4.04 -12.84 -0.91
CA THR A 242 5.00 -11.84 -0.45
C THR A 242 4.57 -11.27 0.89
N ASP A 243 5.37 -11.51 1.94
CA ASP A 243 5.03 -11.09 3.31
C ASP A 243 5.06 -9.57 3.48
N SER A 244 6.02 -8.89 2.83
CA SER A 244 6.22 -7.45 2.96
C SER A 244 5.06 -6.60 2.45
N THR A 245 4.31 -7.11 1.46
CA THR A 245 3.09 -6.47 0.94
C THR A 245 1.83 -7.20 1.39
N LYS A 246 1.98 -8.34 2.08
CA LYS A 246 0.89 -9.26 2.43
C LYS A 246 -0.01 -9.56 1.23
N THR A 247 0.64 -9.90 0.11
CA THR A 247 -0.02 -10.14 -1.18
C THR A 247 0.13 -11.59 -1.61
N VAL A 248 -0.93 -12.16 -2.18
CA VAL A 248 -0.89 -13.41 -2.95
C VAL A 248 -1.19 -13.12 -4.41
N LEU A 249 -0.24 -13.43 -5.29
CA LEU A 249 -0.50 -13.56 -6.72
C LEU A 249 -0.89 -15.01 -7.00
N LEU A 250 -2.00 -15.23 -7.70
CA LEU A 250 -2.43 -16.56 -8.11
C LEU A 250 -2.96 -16.60 -9.54
N GLN A 251 -2.90 -17.79 -10.13
CA GLN A 251 -3.56 -18.11 -11.40
C GLN A 251 -4.28 -19.45 -11.24
N THR A 252 -5.56 -19.51 -11.61
CA THR A 252 -6.41 -20.71 -11.46
C THR A 252 -7.24 -20.95 -12.72
N LYS A 253 -7.62 -22.21 -12.93
CA LYS A 253 -8.54 -22.62 -14.00
C LYS A 253 -9.99 -22.27 -13.70
N LYS A 254 -10.30 -21.88 -12.47
CA LYS A 254 -11.63 -21.40 -12.09
C LYS A 254 -11.96 -20.12 -12.84
N SER A 255 -13.23 -19.97 -13.19
CA SER A 255 -13.77 -18.72 -13.71
C SER A 255 -13.74 -17.62 -12.65
N GLU A 256 -13.83 -16.37 -13.09
CA GLU A 256 -13.90 -15.20 -12.20
C GLU A 256 -15.02 -15.34 -11.16
N ALA A 257 -16.22 -15.76 -11.60
CA ALA A 257 -17.37 -15.96 -10.73
C ALA A 257 -17.12 -16.99 -9.63
N GLU A 258 -16.45 -18.10 -9.96
CA GLU A 258 -16.08 -19.13 -8.97
C GLU A 258 -15.02 -18.63 -7.97
N VAL A 259 -14.08 -17.79 -8.42
CA VAL A 259 -13.09 -17.17 -7.52
C VAL A 259 -13.77 -16.21 -6.56
N ILE A 260 -14.70 -15.38 -7.02
CA ILE A 260 -15.49 -14.48 -6.18
C ILE A 260 -16.31 -15.26 -5.15
N GLU A 261 -17.01 -16.31 -5.59
CA GLU A 261 -17.81 -17.17 -4.70
C GLU A 261 -16.91 -17.82 -3.64
N PHE A 262 -15.74 -18.34 -4.04
CA PHE A 262 -14.76 -18.90 -3.13
C PHE A 262 -14.37 -17.92 -2.01
N TYR A 263 -14.04 -16.67 -2.35
CA TYR A 263 -13.64 -15.68 -1.35
C TYR A 263 -14.80 -15.22 -0.48
N LYS A 264 -16.00 -15.01 -1.06
CA LYS A 264 -17.20 -14.71 -0.27
C LYS A 264 -17.49 -15.80 0.77
N LEU A 265 -17.42 -17.06 0.35
CA LEU A 265 -17.68 -18.20 1.23
C LEU A 265 -16.57 -18.35 2.28
N THR A 266 -15.31 -18.31 1.86
CA THR A 266 -14.16 -18.61 2.73
C THR A 266 -13.94 -17.49 3.74
N LEU A 267 -13.86 -16.24 3.29
CA LEU A 267 -13.68 -15.10 4.19
C LEU A 267 -14.93 -14.83 5.04
N GLY A 268 -16.12 -15.17 4.53
CA GLY A 268 -17.37 -15.07 5.28
C GLY A 268 -17.40 -15.89 6.58
N LYS A 269 -16.67 -17.02 6.63
CA LYS A 269 -16.52 -17.83 7.86
C LYS A 269 -15.84 -17.05 8.99
N ASP A 270 -14.95 -16.13 8.63
CA ASP A 270 -14.21 -15.27 9.56
C ASP A 270 -14.85 -13.87 9.68
N ARG A 271 -16.14 -13.75 9.30
CA ARG A 271 -16.96 -12.52 9.38
C ARG A 271 -16.47 -11.38 8.48
N TRP A 272 -15.68 -11.67 7.46
CA TRP A 272 -15.43 -10.72 6.40
C TRP A 272 -16.69 -10.55 5.55
N LYS A 273 -16.95 -9.32 5.12
CA LYS A 273 -18.07 -8.98 4.25
C LYS A 273 -17.56 -8.21 3.05
N ALA A 274 -18.05 -8.57 1.87
CA ALA A 274 -17.83 -7.77 0.68
C ALA A 274 -18.43 -6.37 0.86
N THR A 275 -17.76 -5.35 0.35
CA THR A 275 -18.27 -3.96 0.37
C THR A 275 -19.26 -3.68 -0.75
N THR A 276 -19.30 -4.55 -1.76
CA THR A 276 -20.22 -4.51 -2.91
C THR A 276 -20.80 -5.89 -3.20
N ASP A 277 -21.98 -5.94 -3.82
CA ASP A 277 -22.61 -7.21 -4.20
C ASP A 277 -21.89 -7.88 -5.39
N GLN A 278 -21.39 -7.06 -6.32
CA GLN A 278 -20.68 -7.44 -7.53
C GLN A 278 -19.31 -6.74 -7.60
N PRO A 279 -18.34 -7.31 -8.35
CA PRO A 279 -17.09 -6.62 -8.64
C PRO A 279 -17.32 -5.28 -9.34
N PHE A 280 -16.39 -4.35 -9.19
CA PHE A 280 -16.36 -3.10 -9.93
C PHE A 280 -15.10 -3.00 -10.77
N LYS A 281 -15.18 -2.34 -11.92
CA LYS A 281 -14.04 -2.20 -12.84
C LYS A 281 -13.18 -1.00 -12.47
N VAL A 282 -11.87 -1.22 -12.44
CA VAL A 282 -10.85 -0.17 -12.47
C VAL A 282 -9.89 -0.51 -13.61
N ASP A 283 -9.87 0.35 -14.62
CA ASP A 283 -9.17 0.10 -15.89
C ASP A 283 -9.55 -1.26 -16.54
N PHE A 284 -8.62 -2.21 -16.57
CA PHE A 284 -8.79 -3.53 -17.19
C PHE A 284 -8.97 -4.66 -16.16
N TRP A 285 -9.09 -4.33 -14.87
CA TRP A 285 -9.21 -5.28 -13.79
C TRP A 285 -10.58 -5.16 -13.13
N ASP A 286 -11.11 -6.30 -12.70
CA ASP A 286 -12.27 -6.36 -11.82
C ASP A 286 -11.77 -6.45 -10.38
N HIS A 287 -12.37 -5.64 -9.52
CA HIS A 287 -11.98 -5.49 -8.11
C HIS A 287 -13.10 -5.92 -7.20
N MET A 288 -12.74 -6.57 -6.10
CA MET A 288 -13.65 -6.83 -5.00
C MET A 288 -12.97 -6.60 -3.66
N ILE A 289 -13.61 -5.81 -2.80
CA ILE A 289 -13.08 -5.43 -1.50
C ILE A 289 -13.90 -6.12 -0.41
N PHE A 290 -13.20 -6.63 0.60
CA PHE A 290 -13.76 -7.24 1.80
C PHE A 290 -13.30 -6.48 3.04
N ARG A 291 -14.19 -6.35 4.02
CA ARG A 291 -13.90 -5.75 5.33
C ARG A 291 -14.34 -6.69 6.44
N ASN A 292 -13.55 -6.78 7.49
CA ASN A 292 -13.92 -7.47 8.73
C ASN A 292 -14.38 -6.47 9.81
N PRO A 293 -14.89 -6.94 10.97
CA PRO A 293 -15.26 -6.07 12.09
C PRO A 293 -14.09 -5.29 12.70
N GLU A 294 -12.86 -5.78 12.53
CA GLU A 294 -11.63 -5.11 12.98
C GLU A 294 -11.20 -3.98 12.05
N LYS A 295 -11.93 -3.78 10.94
CA LYS A 295 -11.69 -2.80 9.87
C LYS A 295 -10.44 -3.10 9.03
N ASP A 296 -9.94 -4.32 9.05
CA ASP A 296 -8.97 -4.76 8.05
C ASP A 296 -9.64 -4.85 6.68
N LEU A 297 -8.80 -4.84 5.64
CA LEU A 297 -9.19 -4.86 4.24
C LEU A 297 -8.51 -6.01 3.52
N ILE A 298 -9.29 -6.73 2.71
CA ILE A 298 -8.75 -7.59 1.65
C ILE A 298 -9.27 -7.05 0.33
N GLU A 299 -8.35 -6.74 -0.58
CA GLU A 299 -8.67 -6.41 -1.96
C GLU A 299 -8.28 -7.56 -2.86
N ILE A 300 -9.17 -7.90 -3.78
CA ILE A 300 -8.96 -8.92 -4.79
C ILE A 300 -9.09 -8.22 -6.13
N GLU A 301 -7.99 -8.15 -6.85
CA GLU A 301 -7.94 -7.72 -8.25
C GLU A 301 -7.89 -8.97 -9.12
N PHE A 302 -8.70 -9.08 -10.16
CA PHE A 302 -8.68 -10.22 -11.04
C PHE A 302 -9.03 -9.86 -12.48
N LYS A 303 -8.57 -10.72 -13.39
CA LYS A 303 -8.95 -10.69 -14.79
C LYS A 303 -8.77 -12.08 -15.41
N GLU A 304 -9.50 -12.32 -16.48
CA GLU A 304 -9.34 -13.53 -17.28
C GLU A 304 -8.21 -13.35 -18.32
N ILE A 305 -7.31 -14.33 -18.40
CA ILE A 305 -6.23 -14.39 -19.40
C ILE A 305 -6.13 -15.83 -19.87
N ASP A 306 -6.23 -16.05 -21.19
CA ASP A 306 -6.09 -17.36 -21.83
C ASP A 306 -6.97 -18.46 -21.18
N GLY A 307 -8.21 -18.11 -20.83
CA GLY A 307 -9.18 -19.01 -20.20
C GLY A 307 -8.87 -19.38 -18.75
N LYS A 308 -8.05 -18.58 -18.06
CA LYS A 308 -7.70 -18.72 -16.65
C LYS A 308 -7.92 -17.41 -15.92
N THR A 309 -8.30 -17.48 -14.64
CA THR A 309 -8.39 -16.29 -13.80
C THR A 309 -7.03 -16.03 -13.15
N GLN A 310 -6.43 -14.89 -13.45
CA GLN A 310 -5.31 -14.35 -12.69
C GLN A 310 -5.87 -13.41 -11.62
N ALA A 311 -5.43 -13.57 -10.36
CA ALA A 311 -5.83 -12.69 -9.28
C ALA A 311 -4.64 -12.25 -8.41
N THR A 312 -4.70 -11.01 -7.94
CA THR A 312 -3.84 -10.45 -6.89
C THR A 312 -4.72 -10.22 -5.67
N VAL A 313 -4.34 -10.77 -4.52
CA VAL A 313 -5.08 -10.63 -3.27
C VAL A 313 -4.19 -9.97 -2.25
N GLU A 314 -4.54 -8.75 -1.85
CA GLU A 314 -3.78 -7.95 -0.88
C GLU A 314 -4.54 -7.86 0.44
N PHE A 315 -3.84 -8.09 1.56
CA PHE A 315 -4.36 -7.84 2.89
C PHE A 315 -3.73 -6.59 3.49
N GLN A 316 -4.56 -5.72 4.05
CA GLN A 316 -4.15 -4.52 4.77
C GLN A 316 -4.80 -4.47 6.15
N THR A 317 -4.02 -4.13 7.17
CA THR A 317 -4.56 -3.92 8.52
C THR A 317 -5.35 -2.62 8.59
N ALA A 318 -6.27 -2.49 9.55
CA ALA A 318 -7.01 -1.26 9.79
C ALA A 318 -6.10 0.00 9.89
N ALA A 319 -4.97 -0.11 10.57
CA ALA A 319 -4.02 0.99 10.70
C ALA A 319 -3.38 1.40 9.36
N GLN A 320 -3.12 0.44 8.47
CA GLN A 320 -2.59 0.70 7.12
C GLN A 320 -3.64 1.38 6.24
N VAL A 321 -4.89 0.90 6.29
CA VAL A 321 -6.02 1.54 5.59
C VAL A 321 -6.19 2.97 6.08
N ASP A 322 -6.27 3.20 7.39
CA ASP A 322 -6.44 4.55 7.96
C ASP A 322 -5.31 5.50 7.51
N ALA A 323 -4.06 5.01 7.48
CA ALA A 323 -2.91 5.80 7.01
C ALA A 323 -3.01 6.15 5.51
N LEU A 324 -3.45 5.20 4.68
CA LEU A 324 -3.67 5.43 3.24
C LEU A 324 -4.79 6.44 3.01
N GLU A 325 -5.91 6.32 3.73
CA GLU A 325 -7.03 7.25 3.64
C GLU A 325 -6.64 8.68 4.03
N GLN A 326 -5.87 8.85 5.12
CA GLN A 326 -5.38 10.18 5.51
C GLN A 326 -4.44 10.77 4.45
N ARG A 327 -3.53 9.96 3.89
CA ARG A 327 -2.63 10.40 2.81
C ARG A 327 -3.41 10.80 1.57
N ALA A 328 -4.42 10.02 1.17
CA ALA A 328 -5.28 10.33 0.04
C ALA A 328 -6.05 11.64 0.26
N LYS A 329 -6.58 11.86 1.47
CA LYS A 329 -7.28 13.10 1.84
C LYS A 329 -6.37 14.33 1.74
N LEU A 330 -5.16 14.26 2.28
CA LEU A 330 -4.18 15.35 2.18
C LEU A 330 -3.80 15.63 0.73
N ALA A 331 -3.52 14.59 -0.06
CA ALA A 331 -3.19 14.75 -1.48
C ALA A 331 -4.35 15.37 -2.29
N MET A 332 -5.60 15.03 -1.97
CA MET A 332 -6.77 15.67 -2.58
C MET A 332 -6.89 17.15 -2.21
N GLN A 333 -6.60 17.52 -0.96
CA GLN A 333 -6.59 18.91 -0.51
C GLN A 333 -5.50 19.72 -1.22
N GLU A 334 -4.28 19.21 -1.26
CA GLU A 334 -3.15 19.85 -1.96
C GLU A 334 -3.44 20.05 -3.45
N ARG A 335 -4.03 19.05 -4.12
CA ARG A 335 -4.46 19.17 -5.53
C ARG A 335 -5.55 20.22 -5.71
N ALA A 336 -6.52 20.29 -4.80
CA ALA A 336 -7.58 21.28 -4.86
C ALA A 336 -7.04 22.71 -4.65
N GLU A 337 -6.10 22.90 -3.74
CA GLU A 337 -5.43 24.18 -3.51
C GLU A 337 -4.55 24.58 -4.69
N ALA A 338 -3.77 23.65 -5.24
CA ALA A 338 -2.98 23.87 -6.44
C ALA A 338 -3.86 24.29 -7.63
N LYS A 339 -4.98 23.59 -7.85
CA LYS A 339 -5.95 23.94 -8.89
C LYS A 339 -6.55 25.33 -8.67
N LYS A 340 -6.96 25.67 -7.43
CA LYS A 340 -7.47 27.02 -7.10
C LYS A 340 -6.41 28.10 -7.32
N ALA A 341 -5.16 27.83 -6.96
CA ALA A 341 -4.06 28.77 -7.16
C ALA A 341 -3.75 28.96 -8.65
N GLU A 342 -3.84 27.90 -9.46
CA GLU A 342 -3.72 27.96 -10.91
C GLU A 342 -4.87 28.75 -11.53
N GLU A 343 -6.12 28.48 -11.14
CA GLU A 343 -7.30 29.23 -11.57
C GLU A 343 -7.20 30.71 -11.18
N ALA A 344 -6.74 31.02 -9.97
CA ALA A 344 -6.54 32.40 -9.52
C ALA A 344 -5.43 33.12 -10.31
N LYS A 345 -4.32 32.43 -10.62
CA LYS A 345 -3.27 32.96 -11.50
C LYS A 345 -3.77 33.17 -12.92
N ALA A 346 -4.53 32.23 -13.47
CA ALA A 346 -5.14 32.35 -14.79
C ALA A 346 -6.13 33.53 -14.84
N ALA A 347 -6.94 33.71 -13.80
CA ALA A 347 -7.86 34.84 -13.67
C ALA A 347 -7.14 36.19 -13.54
N ALA A 348 -6.01 36.23 -12.83
CA ALA A 348 -5.18 37.45 -12.69
C ALA A 348 -4.47 37.86 -14.01
N GLN A 349 -4.31 36.94 -14.96
CA GLN A 349 -3.69 37.18 -16.26
C GLN A 349 -4.68 37.63 -17.35
N ILE A 350 -5.97 37.77 -17.03
CA ILE A 350 -6.97 38.22 -17.99
C ILE A 350 -6.78 39.71 -18.27
N ALA A 351 -6.37 40.05 -19.50
CA ALA A 351 -6.21 41.44 -19.91
C ALA A 351 -7.58 42.09 -20.14
N THR A 352 -7.84 43.24 -19.50
CA THR A 352 -9.03 44.05 -19.82
C THR A 352 -8.70 44.99 -20.97
N LEU A 353 -9.48 44.90 -22.05
CA LEU A 353 -9.45 45.82 -23.18
C LEU A 353 -10.58 46.84 -23.01
N GLU A 354 -10.20 48.10 -22.85
CA GLU A 354 -11.15 49.21 -22.96
C GLU A 354 -11.46 49.46 -24.44
N VAL A 355 -12.70 49.19 -24.84
CA VAL A 355 -13.17 49.28 -26.23
C VAL A 355 -13.82 50.65 -26.43
N THR A 356 -13.17 51.53 -27.19
CA THR A 356 -13.82 52.75 -27.67
C THR A 356 -14.80 52.42 -28.78
N ALA A 357 -16.00 53.00 -28.75
CA ALA A 357 -17.00 52.79 -29.79
C ALA A 357 -16.45 53.18 -31.19
N PRO A 358 -16.70 52.37 -32.24
CA PRO A 358 -16.45 52.80 -33.61
C PRO A 358 -17.18 54.11 -33.90
N GLN A 359 -16.53 55.02 -34.64
CA GLN A 359 -17.04 56.37 -34.83
C GLN A 359 -18.45 56.39 -35.44
N GLY A 360 -19.40 57.03 -34.75
CA GLY A 360 -20.79 57.13 -35.19
C GLY A 360 -21.65 55.90 -34.92
N ALA A 361 -21.11 54.86 -34.28
CA ALA A 361 -21.85 53.70 -33.84
C ALA A 361 -22.53 53.96 -32.48
N LYS A 362 -23.71 53.37 -32.27
CA LYS A 362 -24.45 53.37 -30.99
C LYS A 362 -24.20 52.05 -30.29
N LEU A 363 -23.87 52.10 -29.00
CA LEU A 363 -23.68 50.92 -28.16
C LEU A 363 -25.01 50.15 -28.04
N GLY A 364 -24.96 48.85 -28.28
CA GLY A 364 -26.03 47.90 -28.01
C GLY A 364 -25.73 47.08 -26.75
N ASP A 365 -26.00 45.77 -26.81
CA ASP A 365 -25.74 44.86 -25.69
C ASP A 365 -24.24 44.70 -25.43
N HIS A 366 -23.87 44.53 -24.16
CA HIS A 366 -22.49 44.29 -23.77
C HIS A 366 -22.36 43.38 -22.53
N SER A 367 -21.24 42.66 -22.46
CA SER A 367 -20.77 41.83 -21.35
C SER A 367 -19.23 41.86 -21.31
N GLU A 368 -18.62 41.16 -20.35
CA GLU A 368 -17.15 41.02 -20.31
C GLU A 368 -16.58 40.25 -21.52
N SER A 369 -17.39 39.49 -22.26
CA SER A 369 -16.93 38.70 -23.41
C SER A 369 -17.40 39.24 -24.76
N LYS A 370 -18.32 40.21 -24.81
CA LYS A 370 -18.93 40.68 -26.05
C LYS A 370 -19.43 42.11 -25.94
N ILE A 371 -19.22 42.92 -26.99
CA ILE A 371 -19.81 44.25 -27.14
C ILE A 371 -20.38 44.39 -28.55
N SER A 372 -21.65 44.76 -28.65
CA SER A 372 -22.33 45.00 -29.91
C SER A 372 -22.55 46.49 -30.16
N TYR A 373 -22.42 46.93 -31.41
CA TYR A 373 -22.70 48.29 -31.85
C TYR A 373 -23.57 48.28 -33.11
N SER A 374 -24.41 49.30 -33.23
CA SER A 374 -25.22 49.56 -34.43
C SER A 374 -24.79 50.86 -35.09
N ILE A 375 -24.58 50.87 -36.41
CA ILE A 375 -24.17 52.05 -37.18
C ILE A 375 -25.03 52.17 -38.46
N GLY A 376 -25.19 53.37 -39.01
CA GLY A 376 -26.00 53.54 -40.23
C GLY A 376 -25.45 52.76 -41.43
N ALA A 377 -26.34 52.40 -42.36
CA ALA A 377 -26.04 51.66 -43.59
C ALA A 377 -24.78 52.14 -44.33
N GLY A 378 -23.96 51.20 -44.80
CA GLY A 378 -22.77 51.45 -45.61
C GLY A 378 -21.59 52.06 -44.84
N LYS A 379 -21.63 52.09 -43.51
CA LYS A 379 -20.60 52.72 -42.67
C LYS A 379 -19.76 51.72 -41.87
N ALA A 380 -20.18 50.47 -41.70
CA ALA A 380 -19.51 49.56 -40.76
C ALA A 380 -18.08 49.23 -41.19
N LYS A 381 -17.84 48.92 -42.46
CA LYS A 381 -16.49 48.62 -42.98
C LYS A 381 -15.50 49.74 -42.69
N THR A 382 -15.88 50.98 -42.98
CA THR A 382 -15.03 52.17 -42.74
C THR A 382 -14.79 52.38 -41.25
N ALA A 383 -15.85 52.27 -40.43
CA ALA A 383 -15.75 52.44 -38.99
C ALA A 383 -14.88 51.37 -38.32
N VAL A 384 -15.06 50.09 -38.69
CA VAL A 384 -14.25 48.96 -38.18
C VAL A 384 -12.80 49.09 -38.64
N THR A 385 -12.54 49.42 -39.92
CA THR A 385 -11.16 49.58 -40.41
C THR A 385 -10.42 50.71 -39.69
N ALA A 386 -11.10 51.83 -39.41
CA ALA A 386 -10.53 52.93 -38.64
C ALA A 386 -10.28 52.52 -37.17
N TRP A 387 -11.22 51.79 -36.58
CA TRP A 387 -11.11 51.27 -35.22
C TRP A 387 -9.94 50.28 -35.08
N LEU A 388 -9.79 49.34 -36.02
CA LEU A 388 -8.70 48.35 -36.05
C LEU A 388 -7.32 49.03 -36.04
N LYS A 389 -7.12 50.09 -36.84
CA LYS A 389 -5.86 50.86 -36.84
C LYS A 389 -5.59 51.51 -35.47
N GLY A 390 -6.63 52.01 -34.80
CA GLY A 390 -6.52 52.56 -33.46
C GLY A 390 -6.11 51.50 -32.43
N ILE A 391 -6.62 50.28 -32.57
CA ILE A 391 -6.31 49.15 -31.68
C ILE A 391 -4.92 48.58 -31.96
N GLU A 392 -4.49 48.51 -33.22
CA GLU A 392 -3.12 48.14 -33.61
C GLU A 392 -2.07 49.08 -32.99
N SER A 393 -2.38 50.38 -32.92
CA SER A 393 -1.51 51.36 -32.24
C SER A 393 -1.35 51.12 -30.72
N GLN A 394 -2.25 50.34 -30.13
CA GLN A 394 -2.19 49.90 -28.72
C GLN A 394 -1.48 48.53 -28.55
N GLY A 395 -0.78 48.07 -29.59
CA GLY A 395 0.05 46.86 -29.57
C GLY A 395 -0.71 45.56 -29.87
N TRP A 396 -1.95 45.62 -30.35
CA TRP A 396 -2.65 44.45 -30.87
C TRP A 396 -2.21 44.14 -32.29
N LYS A 397 -2.08 42.87 -32.63
CA LYS A 397 -1.63 42.41 -33.95
C LYS A 397 -2.78 41.70 -34.66
N LEU A 398 -3.16 42.21 -35.83
CA LEU A 398 -4.14 41.57 -36.70
C LEU A 398 -3.58 40.25 -37.27
N THR A 399 -4.26 39.14 -37.03
CA THR A 399 -3.87 37.79 -37.50
C THR A 399 -4.82 37.23 -38.56
N THR A 400 -6.09 37.63 -38.52
CA THR A 400 -7.10 37.30 -39.55
C THR A 400 -7.72 38.60 -40.08
N ASN A 401 -7.91 38.69 -41.39
CA ASN A 401 -8.46 39.87 -42.05
C ASN A 401 -9.34 39.45 -43.23
N VAL A 402 -10.60 39.13 -42.93
CA VAL A 402 -11.64 38.95 -43.94
C VAL A 402 -12.42 40.27 -44.01
N ASN A 403 -12.41 40.92 -45.17
CA ASN A 403 -13.00 42.24 -45.34
C ASN A 403 -13.77 42.32 -46.66
N GLU A 404 -14.82 41.50 -46.74
CA GLU A 404 -15.73 41.45 -47.88
C GLU A 404 -16.70 42.64 -47.82
N GLY A 405 -17.28 43.02 -48.96
CA GLY A 405 -18.04 44.28 -49.06
C GLY A 405 -19.18 44.43 -48.04
N ILE A 406 -19.79 43.32 -47.63
CA ILE A 406 -20.97 43.28 -46.77
C ILE A 406 -20.73 42.59 -45.42
N VAL A 407 -19.61 41.89 -45.25
CA VAL A 407 -19.25 41.18 -44.02
C VAL A 407 -17.75 41.31 -43.79
N GLY A 408 -17.34 41.54 -42.55
CA GLY A 408 -15.95 41.43 -42.15
C GLY A 408 -15.79 40.56 -40.92
N ASP A 409 -14.64 39.91 -40.84
CA ASP A 409 -14.21 39.08 -39.71
C ASP A 409 -12.70 39.28 -39.49
N PHE A 410 -12.34 39.71 -38.29
CA PHE A 410 -10.99 40.11 -37.92
C PHE A 410 -10.63 39.46 -36.59
N VAL A 411 -9.43 38.89 -36.52
CA VAL A 411 -8.88 38.36 -35.27
C VAL A 411 -7.64 39.15 -34.92
N LEU A 412 -7.57 39.67 -33.69
CA LEU A 412 -6.43 40.41 -33.17
C LEU A 412 -5.88 39.76 -31.91
N ASN A 413 -4.56 39.65 -31.83
CA ASN A 413 -3.85 39.05 -30.70
C ASN A 413 -2.92 40.04 -30.01
N ARG A 414 -2.80 39.94 -28.68
CA ARG A 414 -1.80 40.66 -27.88
C ARG A 414 -1.30 39.75 -26.75
N GLY A 415 -0.13 39.14 -26.96
CA GLY A 415 0.33 38.06 -26.08
C GLY A 415 -0.58 36.84 -26.22
N GLU A 416 -1.15 36.37 -25.11
CA GLU A 416 -2.12 35.26 -25.08
C GLU A 416 -3.58 35.73 -25.19
N SER A 417 -3.81 37.03 -25.24
CA SER A 417 -5.13 37.66 -25.36
C SER A 417 -5.59 37.71 -26.81
N GLU A 418 -6.83 37.28 -27.09
CA GLU A 418 -7.44 37.29 -28.42
C GLU A 418 -8.77 38.08 -28.43
N ILE A 419 -9.02 38.86 -29.47
CA ILE A 419 -10.33 39.48 -29.74
C ILE A 419 -10.75 39.22 -31.18
N HIS A 420 -12.04 38.98 -31.38
CA HIS A 420 -12.65 38.83 -32.69
C HIS A 420 -13.54 40.03 -32.94
N VAL A 421 -13.48 40.59 -34.14
CA VAL A 421 -14.34 41.68 -34.56
C VAL A 421 -15.04 41.27 -35.83
N THR A 422 -16.36 41.27 -35.81
CA THR A 422 -17.17 41.00 -36.99
C THR A 422 -18.03 42.20 -37.30
N PHE A 423 -18.38 42.38 -38.56
CA PHE A 423 -19.45 43.29 -38.94
C PHE A 423 -20.30 42.69 -40.05
N THR A 424 -21.57 43.10 -40.09
CA THR A 424 -22.50 42.82 -41.19
C THR A 424 -23.16 44.13 -41.62
N ASP A 425 -23.03 44.48 -42.91
CA ASP A 425 -23.53 45.72 -43.51
C ASP A 425 -24.09 45.43 -44.91
N THR A 426 -25.39 45.17 -44.99
CA THR A 426 -26.06 44.83 -46.25
C THR A 426 -26.27 46.06 -47.15
N GLY A 427 -25.97 47.26 -46.67
CA GLY A 427 -26.33 48.53 -47.32
C GLY A 427 -27.82 48.91 -47.15
N PHE A 428 -28.61 48.07 -46.47
CA PHE A 428 -30.04 48.32 -46.19
C PHE A 428 -30.30 48.20 -44.68
N GLY A 429 -30.65 49.33 -44.05
CA GLY A 429 -30.86 49.39 -42.59
C GLY A 429 -29.57 49.64 -41.81
N ASN A 430 -29.63 49.57 -40.48
CA ASN A 430 -28.42 49.73 -39.68
C ASN A 430 -27.54 48.49 -39.81
N ALA A 431 -26.23 48.70 -39.94
CA ALA A 431 -25.22 47.68 -39.86
C ALA A 431 -24.89 47.34 -38.40
N GLU A 432 -24.40 46.12 -38.19
CA GLU A 432 -24.01 45.60 -36.88
C GLU A 432 -22.51 45.36 -36.83
N ILE A 433 -21.90 45.73 -35.70
CA ILE A 433 -20.50 45.45 -35.38
C ILE A 433 -20.49 44.69 -34.05
N GLU A 434 -19.77 43.59 -33.99
CA GLU A 434 -19.60 42.80 -32.78
C GLU A 434 -18.11 42.66 -32.47
N ILE A 435 -17.76 42.88 -31.22
CA ILE A 435 -16.41 42.68 -30.69
C ILE A 435 -16.53 41.64 -29.59
N SER A 436 -15.84 40.52 -29.73
CA SER A 436 -15.88 39.39 -28.81
C SER A 436 -14.48 39.11 -28.26
N ALA A 437 -14.34 38.92 -26.95
CA ALA A 437 -13.09 38.54 -26.30
C ALA A 437 -12.98 37.03 -26.17
N PHE A 438 -11.84 36.51 -26.59
CA PHE A 438 -11.45 35.11 -26.47
C PHE A 438 -10.13 35.03 -25.67
N THR A 439 -9.84 33.85 -25.11
CA THR A 439 -8.60 33.47 -24.40
C THR A 439 -7.95 34.60 -23.58
N LYS A 440 -8.12 34.61 -22.24
CA LYS A 440 -7.47 35.58 -21.33
C LYS A 440 -7.69 37.07 -21.67
N SER A 441 -8.89 37.40 -22.17
CA SER A 441 -9.30 38.79 -22.45
C SER A 441 -10.68 39.09 -21.84
N LYS A 442 -10.89 40.35 -21.43
CA LYS A 442 -12.21 40.90 -21.08
C LYS A 442 -12.42 42.22 -21.81
N LEU A 443 -13.64 42.50 -22.21
CA LEU A 443 -14.03 43.77 -22.83
C LEU A 443 -14.71 44.67 -21.80
N LYS A 444 -14.39 45.96 -21.87
CA LYS A 444 -15.10 47.00 -21.13
C LYS A 444 -15.37 48.17 -22.09
N PRO A 445 -16.64 48.54 -22.35
CA PRO A 445 -16.93 49.70 -23.18
C PRO A 445 -16.38 50.95 -22.48
N ARG A 446 -15.74 51.84 -23.27
CA ARG A 446 -15.13 53.08 -22.78
C ARG A 446 -16.00 54.30 -23.02
#